data_AF-A0A834U4J4-F1
#
_entry.id   AF-A0A834U4J4-F1
#
_cell.length_a   1.000
_cell.length_b   1.000
_cell.length_c   1.000
_cell.angle_alpha   90.00
_cell.angle_beta   90.00
_cell.angle_gamma   90.00
#
_symmetry.space_group_name_H-M   'P 1'
#
loop_
_entity.id
_entity.type
_entity.pdbx_description
1 polymer ?
#
loop_
_entity_poly.entity_id
_entity_poly.type
_entity_poly.pdbx_seq_one_letter_code
_entity_poly.pdbx_strand_id
1 'polypeptide(L)'
;MNAIFKIGYFPIYWKIMQIILIPKPGKSPEEVTSYRPISLLLITFKLFEKLLLHRLKSAINDHKKTEHQFSFQQQTSELSKSIDWSIKLGEI
;
A
#
# COMPACT_ATOMS: atom_id res chain seq x y z
N MET A 1 6.07 -18.00 -11.13
CA MET A 1 5.19 -17.42 -10.07
C MET A 1 4.04 -18.34 -9.66
N ASN A 2 3.31 -19.00 -10.57
CA ASN A 2 2.24 -19.92 -10.17
C ASN A 2 2.71 -21.06 -9.23
N ALA A 3 3.93 -21.57 -9.43
CA ALA A 3 4.54 -22.54 -8.52
C ALA A 3 4.63 -22.01 -7.08
N ILE A 4 5.03 -20.74 -6.88
CA ILE A 4 5.13 -20.09 -5.56
C ILE A 4 3.79 -20.14 -4.82
N PHE A 5 2.68 -19.85 -5.52
CA PHE A 5 1.34 -19.94 -4.92
C PHE A 5 0.93 -21.37 -4.55
N LYS A 6 1.40 -22.38 -5.30
CA LYS A 6 1.10 -23.79 -5.03
C LYS A 6 1.95 -24.37 -3.89
N ILE A 7 3.23 -24.00 -3.84
CA ILE A 7 4.20 -24.59 -2.91
C ILE A 7 4.43 -23.74 -1.66
N GLY A 8 3.97 -22.48 -1.64
CA GLY A 8 4.14 -21.55 -0.51
C GLY A 8 5.58 -21.07 -0.28
N TYR A 9 6.50 -21.33 -1.22
CA TYR A 9 7.92 -21.02 -1.07
C TYR A 9 8.37 -19.87 -1.99
N PHE A 10 9.05 -18.90 -1.40
CA PHE A 10 9.66 -17.77 -2.10
C PHE A 10 11.18 -17.95 -2.19
N PRO A 11 11.80 -17.74 -3.37
CA PRO A 11 13.25 -17.75 -3.50
C PRO A 11 13.92 -16.78 -2.52
N ILE A 12 15.05 -17.17 -1.93
CA ILE A 12 15.79 -16.34 -0.96
C ILE A 12 16.17 -14.99 -1.55
N TYR A 13 16.57 -14.95 -2.82
CA TYR A 13 16.94 -13.73 -3.52
C TYR A 13 15.82 -12.70 -3.58
N TRP A 14 14.55 -13.15 -3.61
CA TRP A 14 13.41 -12.24 -3.64
C TRP A 14 13.16 -11.55 -2.29
N LYS A 15 13.79 -12.04 -1.22
CA LYS A 15 13.75 -11.44 0.12
C LYS A 15 14.84 -10.40 0.33
N ILE A 16 15.76 -10.27 -0.63
CA ILE A 16 16.82 -9.26 -0.62
C ILE A 16 16.27 -7.97 -1.21
N MET A 17 16.48 -6.86 -0.51
CA MET A 17 16.01 -5.53 -0.88
C MET A 17 17.06 -4.48 -0.52
N GLN A 18 17.08 -3.38 -1.26
CA GLN A 18 17.92 -2.24 -0.94
C GLN A 18 17.12 -1.24 -0.09
N ILE A 19 17.66 -0.85 1.06
CA ILE A 19 17.04 0.17 1.92
C ILE A 19 17.57 1.54 1.51
N ILE A 20 16.66 2.48 1.26
CA ILE A 20 16.97 3.90 1.01
C ILE A 20 16.27 4.75 2.08
N LEU A 21 16.98 5.75 2.60
CA LEU A 21 16.46 6.68 3.59
C LEU A 21 15.93 7.94 2.91
N ILE A 22 14.64 8.23 3.08
CA ILE A 22 14.02 9.47 2.59
C ILE A 22 13.84 10.46 3.76
N PRO A 23 14.37 11.69 3.68
CA PRO A 23 14.21 12.66 4.76
C PRO A 23 12.75 13.10 4.93
N LYS A 24 12.31 13.28 6.17
CA LYS A 24 11.02 13.87 6.52
C LYS A 24 11.12 15.39 6.36
N PRO A 25 10.13 16.05 5.74
CA PRO A 25 10.12 17.50 5.63
C PRO A 25 10.04 18.14 7.02
N GLY A 26 10.78 19.22 7.23
CA GLY A 26 10.75 20.00 8.47
C GLY A 26 11.41 19.35 9.68
N LYS A 27 12.24 18.30 9.50
CA LYS A 27 12.98 17.65 10.60
C LYS A 27 14.49 17.79 10.42
N SER A 28 15.22 17.77 11.54
CA SER A 28 16.69 17.87 11.54
C SER A 28 17.34 16.66 10.84
N PRO A 29 18.23 16.84 9.85
CA PRO A 29 18.94 15.74 9.19
C PRO A 29 19.85 14.92 10.11
N GLU A 30 20.21 15.44 11.28
CA GLU A 30 21.15 14.81 12.22
C GLU A 30 20.51 13.67 13.03
N GLU A 31 19.17 13.63 13.09
CA GLU A 31 18.44 12.60 13.82
C GLU A 31 18.04 11.43 12.90
N VAL A 32 18.34 10.20 13.31
CA VAL A 32 17.93 8.98 12.57
C VAL A 32 16.41 8.90 12.40
N THR A 33 15.65 9.39 13.39
CA THR A 33 14.19 9.46 13.38
C THR A 33 13.62 10.41 12.32
N SER A 34 14.47 11.28 11.74
CA SER A 34 14.10 12.19 10.65
C SER A 34 14.00 11.52 9.30
N TYR A 35 14.38 10.26 9.17
CA TYR A 35 14.26 9.53 7.90
C TYR A 35 13.08 8.56 7.89
N ARG A 36 12.61 8.25 6.69
CA ARG A 36 11.66 7.17 6.37
C ARG A 36 12.45 6.11 5.58
N PRO A 37 12.73 4.93 6.15
CA PRO A 37 13.31 3.85 5.37
C PRO A 37 12.28 3.35 4.36
N ILE A 38 12.68 3.25 3.10
CA ILE A 38 11.94 2.56 2.05
C ILE A 38 12.73 1.37 1.55
N SER A 39 12.02 0.29 1.24
CA SER A 39 12.59 -0.93 0.68
C SER A 39 12.40 -0.95 -0.83
N LEU A 40 13.49 -0.87 -1.58
CA LEU A 40 13.47 -1.12 -3.02
C LEU A 40 13.52 -2.61 -3.29
N LEU A 41 12.40 -3.12 -3.81
CA LEU A 41 12.22 -4.52 -4.12
C LEU A 41 12.75 -4.83 -5.53
N LEU A 42 13.24 -6.04 -5.72
CA LEU A 42 13.58 -6.57 -7.04
C LEU A 42 12.35 -6.51 -7.96
N ILE A 43 12.58 -6.23 -9.24
CA ILE A 43 11.53 -6.12 -10.27
C ILE A 43 10.63 -7.36 -10.28
N THR A 44 11.22 -8.55 -10.10
CA THR A 44 10.48 -9.80 -10.04
C THR A 44 9.51 -9.86 -8.86
N PHE A 45 9.93 -9.38 -7.69
CA PHE A 45 9.04 -9.28 -6.53
C PHE A 45 7.96 -8.22 -6.75
N LYS A 46 8.29 -7.10 -7.39
CA LYS A 46 7.31 -6.07 -7.75
C LYS A 46 6.21 -6.58 -8.69
N LEU A 47 6.59 -7.41 -9.66
CA LEU A 47 5.63 -8.07 -10.54
C LEU A 47 4.74 -9.06 -9.75
N PHE A 48 5.34 -9.80 -8.81
CA PHE A 48 4.60 -10.70 -7.94
C PHE A 48 3.56 -9.96 -7.10
N GLU A 49 3.94 -8.85 -6.46
CA GLU A 49 3.03 -7.99 -5.70
C GLU A 49 1.84 -7.55 -6.54
N LYS A 50 2.06 -7.13 -7.80
CA LYS A 50 0.98 -6.72 -8.70
C LYS A 50 0.00 -7.86 -8.98
N LEU A 51 0.52 -9.07 -9.26
CA LEU A 51 -0.31 -10.24 -9.49
C LEU A 51 -1.08 -10.67 -8.22
N LEU A 52 -0.42 -10.64 -7.07
CA LEU A 52 -1.05 -10.93 -5.78
C LEU A 52 -2.16 -9.91 -5.47
N LEU A 53 -1.88 -8.62 -5.63
CA LEU A 53 -2.83 -7.55 -5.41
C LEU A 53 -4.04 -7.68 -6.33
N HIS A 54 -3.85 -8.04 -7.60
CA HIS A 54 -4.95 -8.27 -8.53
C HIS A 54 -5.86 -9.42 -8.08
N ARG A 55 -5.28 -10.55 -7.67
CA ARG A 55 -6.04 -11.71 -7.15
C ARG A 55 -6.77 -11.37 -5.85
N LEU A 56 -6.09 -10.67 -4.92
CA LEU A 56 -6.64 -10.29 -3.64
C LEU A 56 -7.79 -9.27 -3.80
N LYS A 57 -7.66 -8.32 -4.71
CA LYS A 57 -8.75 -7.36 -5.02
C LYS A 57 -10.01 -8.07 -5.54
N SER A 58 -9.85 -9.10 -6.37
CA SER A 58 -10.98 -9.92 -6.82
C SER A 58 -11.66 -10.57 -5.63
N ALA A 59 -10.91 -11.26 -4.77
CA ALA A 59 -11.46 -11.95 -3.60
C ALA A 59 -12.08 -11.00 -2.56
N ILE A 60 -11.50 -9.83 -2.31
CA ILE A 60 -12.01 -8.86 -1.33
C ILE A 60 -13.25 -8.14 -1.83
N ASN A 61 -13.37 -7.87 -3.14
CA ASN A 61 -14.57 -7.22 -3.68
C ASN A 61 -15.84 -8.06 -3.47
N ASP A 62 -15.70 -9.38 -3.32
CA ASP A 62 -16.81 -10.29 -3.01
C ASP A 62 -17.23 -10.25 -1.53
N HIS A 63 -16.48 -9.54 -0.67
CA HIS A 63 -16.75 -9.37 0.75
C HIS A 63 -17.11 -7.92 1.12
N LYS A 64 -17.96 -7.75 2.13
CA LYS A 64 -18.44 -6.43 2.56
C LYS A 64 -17.27 -5.61 3.13
N LYS A 65 -16.92 -4.50 2.46
CA LYS A 65 -15.90 -3.55 2.92
C LYS A 65 -16.37 -2.89 4.21
N THR A 66 -15.49 -2.76 5.20
CA THR A 66 -15.79 -2.02 6.44
C THR A 66 -16.08 -0.57 6.09
N GLU A 67 -17.22 -0.07 6.56
CA GLU A 67 -17.75 1.27 6.22
C GLU A 67 -16.82 2.41 6.63
N HIS A 68 -15.94 2.18 7.61
CA HIS A 68 -14.96 3.15 8.11
C HIS A 68 -13.57 3.02 7.47
N GLN A 69 -13.35 2.09 6.55
CA GLN A 69 -12.04 1.94 5.90
C GLN A 69 -11.98 2.78 4.63
N PHE A 70 -11.36 3.95 4.74
CA PHE A 70 -11.32 4.91 3.63
C PHE A 70 -10.02 4.90 2.82
N SER A 71 -8.94 4.37 3.37
CA SER A 71 -7.64 4.32 2.69
C SER A 71 -7.55 3.11 1.73
N PHE A 72 -6.83 3.29 0.62
CA PHE A 72 -6.45 2.24 -0.34
C PHE A 72 -7.61 1.52 -1.05
N GLN A 73 -8.81 2.11 -1.08
CA GLN A 73 -9.92 1.66 -1.91
C GLN A 73 -9.85 2.28 -3.32
N GLN A 74 -10.33 1.55 -4.33
CA GLN A 74 -10.47 2.14 -5.68
C GLN A 74 -11.51 3.26 -5.60
N GLN A 75 -11.17 4.43 -6.13
CA GLN A 75 -12.04 5.61 -6.25
C GLN A 75 -12.48 6.26 -4.92
N THR A 76 -11.55 6.50 -4.02
CA THR A 76 -11.84 7.38 -2.89
C THR A 76 -10.71 8.36 -2.66
N SER A 77 -10.75 9.51 -3.31
CA SER A 77 -9.94 10.63 -2.86
C SER A 77 -10.50 11.13 -1.53
N GLU A 78 -9.62 11.44 -0.59
CA GLU A 78 -10.00 11.98 0.73
C GLU A 78 -10.83 13.27 0.56
N LEU A 79 -10.49 14.08 -0.44
CA LEU A 79 -11.23 15.29 -0.82
C LEU A 79 -12.66 15.00 -1.29
N SER A 80 -12.86 14.01 -2.17
CA SER A 80 -14.21 13.66 -2.65
C SER A 80 -15.11 13.18 -1.51
N LYS A 81 -14.54 12.55 -0.47
CA LYS A 81 -15.27 12.12 0.72
C LYS A 81 -15.49 13.26 1.71
N SER A 82 -14.51 14.14 1.93
CA SER A 82 -14.68 15.32 2.79
C SER A 82 -15.84 16.19 2.30
N ILE A 83 -15.95 16.34 0.97
CA ILE A 83 -17.07 17.06 0.34
C ILE A 83 -18.40 16.32 0.56
N ASP A 84 -18.44 15.00 0.34
CA ASP A 84 -19.66 14.18 0.57
C ASP A 84 -20.14 14.20 2.03
N TRP A 85 -19.21 14.21 3.00
CA TRP A 85 -19.51 14.34 4.42
C TRP A 85 -19.99 15.74 4.80
N SER A 86 -19.37 16.81 4.30
CA SER A 86 -19.84 18.19 4.53
C SER A 86 -21.24 18.43 3.95
N ILE A 87 -21.55 17.84 2.79
CA ILE A 87 -22.90 17.87 2.20
C ILE A 87 -23.91 17.12 3.09
N LYS A 88 -23.55 15.94 3.63
CA LYS A 88 -24.42 15.19 4.54
C LYS A 88 -24.66 15.87 5.89
N LEU A 89 -23.68 16.64 6.38
CA LEU A 89 -23.80 17.39 7.64
C LEU A 89 -24.48 18.76 7.44
N GLY A 90 -24.73 19.18 6.20
CA GLY A 90 -25.37 20.45 5.87
C GLY A 90 -24.47 21.67 6.12
N GLU A 91 -23.15 21.48 6.09
CA GLU A 91 -22.16 22.54 6.34
C GLU A 91 -21.78 23.32 5.06
N ILE A 92 -22.30 22.90 3.91
CA ILE A 92 -22.20 23.56 2.59
C ILE A 92 -23.57 23.45 1.88
#